data_AF-A0A1Y4G905-F1
#
_entry.id   AF-A0A1Y4G905-F1
#
_cell.length_a   1.000
_cell.length_b   1.000
_cell.length_c   1.000
_cell.angle_alpha   90.00
_cell.angle_beta   90.00
_cell.angle_gamma   90.00
#
_symmetry.space_group_name_H-M   'P 1'
#
loop_
_entity.id
_entity.type
_entity.pdbx_description
1 polymer ?
#
loop_
_entity_poly.entity_id
_entity_poly.type
_entity_poly.pdbx_seq_one_letter_code
_entity_poly.pdbx_strand_id
1 'polypeptide(L)'
;MSGEGFCRIERSLSKVARFGYIGKVALAVLASATSLIGISVLCLGIASQMAAPFDTTVQTSTLGLLSLFLLWFCMAFALWVAYFIFKDMSLKISPFTKKHANRLKLLGAILLASTALQTLLSPETLAILDIGDIAIGASMREANEYQGIPINIGLLTFGLFCICFSLVFEYGALLQKLSDETV
;
A
#
# COMPACT_ATOMS: atom_id res chain seq x y z
N MET A 1 -18.72 -27.12 -26.90
CA MET A 1 -18.58 -26.99 -25.44
C MET A 1 -19.97 -27.06 -24.81
N SER A 2 -20.20 -27.99 -23.88
CA SER A 2 -21.50 -28.20 -23.21
C SER A 2 -21.93 -26.97 -22.41
N GLY A 3 -23.23 -26.64 -22.43
CA GLY A 3 -23.81 -25.48 -21.73
C GLY A 3 -23.52 -25.43 -20.22
N GLU A 4 -23.21 -26.57 -19.60
CA GLU A 4 -22.78 -26.62 -18.19
C GLU A 4 -21.41 -25.97 -17.94
N GLY A 5 -20.49 -26.06 -18.91
CA GLY A 5 -19.17 -25.43 -18.84
C GLY A 5 -19.27 -23.91 -18.87
N PHE A 6 -20.13 -23.38 -19.72
CA PHE A 6 -20.38 -21.94 -19.84
C PHE A 6 -21.01 -21.37 -18.56
N CYS A 7 -22.00 -22.07 -18.01
CA CYS A 7 -22.67 -21.67 -16.77
C CYS A 7 -21.73 -21.70 -15.54
N ARG A 8 -20.79 -22.66 -15.48
CA ARG A 8 -19.73 -22.69 -14.46
C ARG A 8 -18.77 -21.51 -14.56
N ILE A 9 -18.36 -21.15 -15.78
CA ILE A 9 -17.47 -20.01 -16.03
C ILE A 9 -18.16 -18.71 -15.59
N GLU A 10 -19.41 -18.49 -16.00
CA GLU A 10 -20.16 -17.28 -15.66
C GLU A 10 -20.39 -17.14 -14.14
N ARG A 11 -20.64 -18.25 -13.44
CA ARG A 11 -20.74 -18.28 -11.97
C ARG A 11 -19.41 -17.97 -11.28
N SER A 12 -18.29 -18.42 -11.84
CA SER A 12 -16.96 -18.07 -11.30
C SER A 12 -16.61 -16.60 -11.56
N LEU A 13 -16.95 -16.08 -12.75
CA LEU A 13 -16.70 -14.70 -13.16
C LEU A 13 -17.51 -13.71 -12.32
N SER A 14 -18.79 -14.01 -12.07
CA SER A 14 -19.66 -13.19 -11.21
C SER A 14 -19.18 -13.14 -9.76
N LYS A 15 -18.65 -14.25 -9.23
CA LYS A 15 -18.00 -14.28 -7.90
C LYS A 15 -16.76 -13.37 -7.89
N VAL A 16 -15.87 -13.52 -8.87
CA VAL A 16 -14.65 -12.68 -8.98
C VAL A 16 -15.00 -11.20 -9.13
N ALA A 17 -16.00 -10.86 -9.94
CA ALA A 17 -16.46 -9.49 -10.11
C ALA A 17 -17.03 -8.89 -8.81
N ARG A 18 -17.78 -9.68 -8.03
CA ARG A 18 -18.31 -9.26 -6.72
C ARG A 18 -17.19 -9.02 -5.71
N PHE A 19 -16.21 -9.93 -5.62
CA PHE A 19 -15.02 -9.74 -4.80
C PHE A 19 -14.18 -8.54 -5.26
N GLY A 20 -14.03 -8.35 -6.57
CA GLY A 20 -13.38 -7.20 -7.17
C GLY A 20 -14.06 -5.88 -6.79
N TYR A 21 -15.39 -5.84 -6.81
CA TYR A 21 -16.15 -4.66 -6.42
C TYR A 21 -16.01 -4.33 -4.92
N ILE A 22 -16.14 -5.33 -4.04
CA ILE A 22 -15.98 -5.16 -2.59
C ILE A 22 -14.56 -4.69 -2.28
N GLY A 23 -13.54 -5.34 -2.86
CA GLY A 23 -12.15 -4.96 -2.70
C GLY A 23 -11.86 -3.55 -3.21
N LYS A 24 -12.43 -3.17 -4.36
CA LYS A 24 -12.33 -1.80 -4.90
C LYS A 24 -12.89 -0.77 -3.92
N VAL A 25 -14.10 -0.98 -3.37
CA VAL A 25 -14.73 -0.03 -2.45
C VAL A 25 -13.93 0.06 -1.15
N ALA A 26 -13.54 -1.07 -0.56
CA ALA A 26 -12.75 -1.10 0.66
C ALA A 26 -11.40 -0.38 0.48
N LEU A 27 -10.68 -0.66 -0.62
CA LEU A 27 -9.41 0.00 -0.92
C LEU A 27 -9.58 1.48 -1.24
N ALA A 28 -10.65 1.89 -1.91
CA ALA A 28 -10.92 3.30 -2.17
C ALA A 28 -11.13 4.08 -0.87
N VAL A 29 -11.91 3.54 0.06
CA VAL A 29 -12.16 4.15 1.37
C VAL A 29 -10.88 4.20 2.20
N LEU A 30 -10.10 3.12 2.24
CA LEU A 30 -8.83 3.10 2.96
C LEU A 30 -7.80 4.05 2.35
N ALA A 31 -7.68 4.10 1.01
CA ALA A 31 -6.77 5.00 0.32
C ALA A 31 -7.16 6.47 0.52
N SER A 32 -8.46 6.81 0.45
CA SER A 32 -8.91 8.19 0.68
C SER A 32 -8.76 8.59 2.15
N ALA A 33 -9.16 7.73 3.08
CA ALA A 33 -9.08 7.99 4.52
C ALA A 33 -7.63 8.13 4.98
N THR A 34 -6.73 7.25 4.50
CA THR A 34 -5.29 7.45 4.67
C THR A 34 -4.96 8.80 4.08
N SER A 35 -4.99 9.03 2.76
CA SER A 35 -4.60 10.30 2.12
C SER A 35 -5.04 11.59 2.85
N LEU A 36 -6.26 11.66 3.37
CA LEU A 36 -6.75 12.80 4.15
C LEU A 36 -6.00 13.01 5.48
N ILE A 37 -5.74 11.95 6.24
CA ILE A 37 -5.03 12.01 7.52
C ILE A 37 -3.60 12.50 7.34
N GLY A 38 -2.90 12.09 6.30
CA GLY A 38 -1.51 12.53 6.09
C GLY A 38 -1.42 13.94 5.54
N ILE A 39 -2.41 14.39 4.77
CA ILE A 39 -2.49 15.80 4.40
C ILE A 39 -2.73 16.65 5.65
N SER A 40 -3.62 16.25 6.55
CA SER A 40 -3.85 17.01 7.79
C SER A 40 -2.62 17.03 8.69
N VAL A 41 -1.92 15.91 8.84
CA VAL A 41 -0.64 15.83 9.58
C VAL A 41 0.45 16.68 8.91
N LEU A 42 0.50 16.75 7.57
CA LEU A 42 1.42 17.62 6.83
C LEU A 42 1.16 19.09 7.09
N CYS A 43 -0.11 19.51 6.97
CA CYS A 43 -0.51 20.87 7.23
C CYS A 43 -0.19 21.28 8.68
N LEU A 44 -0.45 20.39 9.63
CA LEU A 44 -0.21 20.68 11.04
C LEU A 44 1.29 20.70 11.39
N GLY A 45 2.08 19.78 10.81
CA GLY A 45 3.54 19.80 10.91
C GLY A 45 4.15 21.09 10.37
N ILE A 46 3.72 21.56 9.19
CA ILE A 46 4.19 22.84 8.63
C ILE A 46 3.74 24.03 9.50
N ALA A 47 2.49 24.04 9.96
CA ALA A 47 1.97 25.11 10.81
C ALA A 47 2.73 25.23 12.14
N SER A 48 3.11 24.09 12.75
CA SER A 48 3.90 24.07 13.99
C SER A 48 5.27 24.71 13.84
N GLN A 49 5.90 24.61 12.67
CA GLN A 49 7.20 25.22 12.38
C GLN A 49 7.11 26.73 12.11
N MET A 50 5.93 27.24 11.73
CA MET A 50 5.69 28.66 11.45
C MET A 50 5.20 29.44 12.67
N ALA A 51 4.67 28.76 13.69
CA ALA A 51 4.30 29.37 14.95
C ALA A 51 5.54 29.54 15.84
N ALA A 52 5.99 30.78 16.04
CA ALA A 52 6.97 31.12 17.07
C ALA A 52 6.50 30.62 18.46
N PRO A 53 7.44 30.30 19.38
CA PRO A 53 7.44 29.07 20.16
C PRO A 53 6.19 28.93 21.03
N PHE A 54 5.22 28.15 20.55
CA PHE A 54 4.36 27.43 21.48
C PHE A 54 5.20 26.31 22.08
N ASP A 55 5.21 26.20 23.41
CA ASP A 55 5.78 25.13 24.24
C ASP A 55 5.27 23.74 23.80
N THR A 56 5.70 23.30 22.62
CA THR A 56 5.49 21.96 22.11
C THR A 56 6.82 21.25 22.31
N THR A 57 6.84 20.39 23.31
CA THR A 57 7.98 19.57 23.76
C THR A 57 8.47 18.57 22.72
N VAL A 58 8.00 18.64 21.47
CA VAL A 58 8.36 17.71 20.41
C VAL A 58 9.46 18.34 19.55
N GLN A 59 10.70 18.13 19.96
CA GLN A 59 11.88 18.47 19.17
C GLN A 59 12.01 17.49 17.99
N THR A 60 11.06 17.51 17.05
CA THR A 60 11.15 16.70 15.84
C THR A 60 12.18 17.32 14.92
N SER A 61 13.25 16.58 14.62
CA SER A 61 14.16 16.97 13.56
C SER A 61 13.37 17.06 12.23
N THR A 62 13.68 18.06 11.41
CA THR A 62 13.07 18.24 10.08
C THR A 62 13.21 16.99 9.20
N LEU A 63 14.31 16.25 9.40
CA LEU A 63 14.57 14.95 8.79
C LEU A 63 13.60 13.86 9.26
N GLY A 64 13.24 13.83 10.56
CA GLY A 64 12.24 12.91 11.10
C GLY A 64 10.86 13.13 10.48
N LEU A 65 10.40 14.38 10.40
CA LEU A 65 9.14 14.71 9.74
C LEU A 65 9.14 14.30 8.26
N LEU A 66 10.19 14.61 7.51
CA LEU A 66 10.32 14.21 6.10
C LEU A 66 10.26 12.68 5.93
N SER A 67 10.93 11.95 6.81
CA SER A 67 10.96 10.48 6.80
C SER A 67 9.58 9.87 7.01
N LEU A 68 8.80 10.42 7.95
CA LEU A 68 7.41 10.04 8.22
C LEU A 68 6.52 10.32 7.01
N PHE A 69 6.63 11.50 6.40
CA PHE A 69 5.85 11.83 5.19
C PHE A 69 6.16 10.92 4.02
N LEU A 70 7.44 10.60 3.81
CA LEU A 70 7.86 9.71 2.73
C LEU A 70 7.26 8.31 2.89
N LEU A 71 7.38 7.73 4.10
CA LEU A 71 6.83 6.40 4.39
C LEU A 71 5.31 6.38 4.21
N TRP A 72 4.65 7.42 4.70
CA TRP A 72 3.21 7.55 4.66
C TRP A 72 2.70 7.74 3.22
N PHE A 73 3.42 8.52 2.41
CA PHE A 73 3.17 8.67 0.98
C PHE A 73 3.32 7.34 0.24
N CYS A 74 4.38 6.56 0.52
CA CYS A 74 4.56 5.24 -0.07
C CYS A 74 3.39 4.30 0.24
N MET A 75 2.90 4.31 1.49
CA MET A 75 1.74 3.49 1.89
C MET A 75 0.45 3.91 1.20
N ALA A 76 0.15 5.23 1.14
CA ALA A 76 -1.01 5.73 0.42
C ALA A 76 -0.93 5.36 -1.08
N PHE A 77 0.25 5.51 -1.68
CA PHE A 77 0.46 5.17 -3.08
C PHE A 77 0.29 3.66 -3.35
N ALA A 78 0.77 2.80 -2.44
CA ALA A 78 0.56 1.35 -2.53
C ALA A 78 -0.94 0.99 -2.51
N LEU A 79 -1.74 1.60 -1.63
CA LEU A 79 -3.18 1.39 -1.58
C LEU A 79 -3.88 1.83 -2.88
N TRP A 80 -3.45 2.94 -3.48
CA TRP A 80 -3.95 3.39 -4.78
C TRP A 80 -3.61 2.43 -5.92
N VAL A 81 -2.38 1.90 -5.96
CA VAL A 81 -1.99 0.88 -6.94
C VAL A 81 -2.85 -0.37 -6.79
N ALA A 82 -3.08 -0.84 -5.55
CA ALA A 82 -3.98 -1.95 -5.27
C ALA A 82 -5.41 -1.64 -5.73
N TYR A 83 -5.95 -0.46 -5.43
CA TYR A 83 -7.27 -0.03 -5.89
C TYR A 83 -7.43 -0.17 -7.41
N PHE A 84 -6.43 0.25 -8.20
CA PHE A 84 -6.49 0.12 -9.65
C PHE A 84 -6.52 -1.34 -10.14
N ILE A 85 -5.87 -2.27 -9.42
CA ILE A 85 -5.95 -3.70 -9.73
C ILE A 85 -7.38 -4.21 -9.53
N PHE A 86 -7.98 -3.93 -8.36
CA PHE A 86 -9.35 -4.36 -8.04
C PHE A 86 -10.42 -3.65 -8.88
N LYS A 87 -10.20 -2.38 -9.25
CA LYS A 87 -11.07 -1.65 -10.17
C LYS A 87 -11.20 -2.36 -11.50
N ASP A 88 -10.08 -2.74 -12.10
CA ASP A 88 -10.06 -3.40 -13.40
C ASP A 88 -10.64 -4.83 -13.30
N MET A 89 -10.45 -5.54 -12.17
CA MET A 89 -11.13 -6.83 -11.92
C MET A 89 -12.66 -6.69 -11.77
N SER A 90 -13.14 -5.59 -11.19
CA SER A 90 -14.58 -5.33 -11.06
C SER A 90 -15.27 -5.13 -12.42
N LEU A 91 -14.51 -4.80 -13.46
CA LEU A 91 -15.00 -4.62 -14.83
C LEU A 91 -15.03 -5.93 -15.64
N LYS A 92 -14.87 -7.10 -14.99
CA LYS A 92 -14.82 -8.43 -15.62
C LYS A 92 -13.70 -8.60 -16.66
N ILE A 93 -12.67 -7.75 -16.60
CA ILE A 93 -11.48 -7.87 -17.45
C ILE A 93 -10.66 -9.07 -16.96
N SER A 94 -10.04 -9.81 -17.89
CA SER A 94 -9.16 -10.94 -17.54
C SER A 94 -8.07 -10.47 -16.56
N PRO A 95 -7.91 -11.14 -15.40
CA PRO A 95 -6.87 -10.80 -14.44
C PRO A 95 -5.46 -11.00 -15.04
N PHE A 96 -5.32 -11.87 -16.03
CA PHE A 96 -4.06 -12.19 -16.69
C PHE A 96 -3.77 -11.23 -17.83
N THR A 97 -3.45 -9.98 -17.48
CA THR A 97 -2.98 -8.97 -18.43
C THR A 97 -1.61 -8.46 -18.02
N LYS A 98 -0.72 -8.16 -18.97
CA LYS A 98 0.60 -7.53 -18.71
C LYS A 98 0.49 -6.27 -17.82
N LYS A 99 -0.59 -5.52 -17.97
CA LYS A 99 -0.92 -4.34 -17.15
C LYS A 99 -1.11 -4.69 -15.66
N HIS A 100 -1.79 -5.80 -15.36
CA HIS A 100 -1.99 -6.27 -13.99
C HIS A 100 -0.71 -6.79 -13.37
N ALA A 101 0.10 -7.54 -14.13
CA ALA A 101 1.43 -7.96 -13.71
C ALA A 101 2.30 -6.74 -13.33
N ASN A 102 2.44 -5.76 -14.23
CA ASN A 102 3.22 -4.55 -13.96
C ASN A 102 2.74 -3.76 -12.74
N ARG A 103 1.43 -3.67 -12.51
CA ARG A 103 0.88 -3.02 -11.30
C ARG A 103 1.21 -3.79 -10.03
N LEU A 104 1.17 -5.11 -10.07
CA LEU A 104 1.53 -5.95 -8.94
C LEU A 104 3.05 -5.92 -8.67
N LYS A 105 3.86 -5.84 -9.72
CA LYS A 105 5.30 -5.58 -9.63
C LYS A 105 5.59 -4.23 -8.98
N LEU A 106 4.88 -3.18 -9.42
CA LEU A 106 4.99 -1.84 -8.84
C LEU A 106 4.58 -1.86 -7.36
N LEU A 107 3.48 -2.53 -7.01
CA LEU A 107 3.04 -2.68 -5.63
C LEU A 107 4.10 -3.35 -4.76
N GLY A 108 4.67 -4.47 -5.24
CA GLY A 108 5.76 -5.16 -4.56
C GLY A 108 7.00 -4.28 -4.39
N ALA A 109 7.39 -3.55 -5.43
CA ALA A 109 8.52 -2.63 -5.39
C ALA A 109 8.33 -1.50 -4.37
N ILE A 110 7.12 -0.91 -4.28
CA ILE A 110 6.81 0.13 -3.30
C ILE A 110 6.90 -0.42 -1.88
N LEU A 111 6.39 -1.63 -1.62
CA LEU A 111 6.42 -2.25 -0.30
C LEU A 111 7.85 -2.60 0.14
N LEU A 112 8.67 -3.10 -0.78
CA LEU A 112 10.09 -3.36 -0.52
C LEU A 112 10.87 -2.06 -0.28
N ALA A 113 10.61 -1.02 -1.08
CA ALA A 113 11.19 0.30 -0.87
C ALA A 113 10.77 0.89 0.49
N SER A 114 9.51 0.73 0.88
CA SER A 114 8.99 1.17 2.18
C SER A 114 9.68 0.44 3.34
N THR A 115 9.93 -0.86 3.17
CA THR A 115 10.67 -1.67 4.16
C THR A 115 12.12 -1.19 4.28
N ALA A 116 12.80 -0.96 3.15
CA ALA A 116 14.16 -0.46 3.14
C ALA A 116 14.24 0.94 3.78
N LEU A 117 13.33 1.84 3.43
CA LEU A 117 13.21 3.17 4.03
C LEU A 117 13.01 3.08 5.55
N GLN A 118 12.08 2.26 6.02
CA GLN A 118 11.84 2.08 7.45
C GLN A 118 13.05 1.50 8.19
N THR A 119 13.81 0.61 7.54
CA THR A 119 15.03 0.02 8.08
C THR A 119 16.18 1.04 8.13
N LEU A 120 16.33 1.86 7.09
CA LEU A 120 17.38 2.88 6.95
C LEU A 120 17.15 4.09 7.86
N LEU A 121 15.90 4.44 8.14
CA LEU A 121 15.53 5.68 8.83
C LEU A 121 15.50 5.56 10.38
N SER A 122 15.79 4.38 10.94
CA SER A 122 15.94 4.09 12.39
C SER A 122 14.69 4.39 13.26
N PRO A 123 14.42 3.67 14.36
CA PRO A 123 13.17 3.82 15.14
C PRO A 123 13.05 5.14 15.92
N GLU A 124 14.13 5.92 16.06
CA GLU A 124 14.12 7.20 16.78
C GLU A 124 13.35 8.33 16.07
N THR A 125 12.94 8.14 14.81
CA THR A 125 12.25 9.17 14.01
C THR A 125 10.72 9.10 14.06
N LEU A 126 10.13 8.17 14.82
CA LEU A 126 8.68 8.12 15.01
C LEU A 126 8.24 9.14 16.07
N ALA A 127 8.24 10.41 15.68
CA ALA A 127 7.68 11.48 16.48
C ALA A 127 6.18 11.25 16.71
N ILE A 128 5.78 11.12 17.98
CA ILE A 128 4.39 11.33 18.39
C ILE A 128 4.14 12.83 18.28
N LEU A 129 3.16 13.20 17.46
CA LEU A 129 2.63 14.55 17.43
C LEU A 129 1.55 14.63 18.53
N ASP A 130 1.96 15.09 19.70
CA ASP A 130 1.04 15.29 20.83
C ASP A 130 0.40 16.68 20.70
N ILE A 131 -0.90 16.72 20.40
CA ILE A 131 -1.68 17.95 20.24
C ILE A 131 -2.75 17.96 21.33
N GLY A 132 -2.36 18.32 22.55
CA GLY A 132 -3.27 18.32 23.71
C GLY A 132 -3.75 16.91 24.06
N ASP A 133 -5.06 16.72 24.29
CA ASP A 133 -5.64 15.43 24.71
C ASP A 133 -5.82 14.42 23.54
N ILE A 134 -5.31 14.76 22.36
CA ILE A 134 -5.44 13.97 21.12
C ILE A 134 -4.04 13.56 20.67
N ALA A 135 -3.62 12.37 21.11
CA ALA A 135 -2.40 11.73 20.61
C ALA A 135 -2.68 11.07 19.25
N ILE A 136 -2.41 11.78 18.16
CA ILE A 136 -2.38 11.19 16.80
C ILE A 136 -0.92 10.89 16.48
N GLY A 137 -0.49 9.68 16.81
CA GLY A 137 0.87 9.21 16.56
C GLY A 137 0.94 7.69 16.46
N ALA A 138 1.91 7.20 15.68
CA ALA A 138 2.36 5.82 15.82
C ALA A 138 3.13 5.74 17.14
N SER A 139 2.70 4.86 18.05
CA SER A 139 3.25 4.74 19.40
C SER A 139 4.78 4.64 19.40
N MET A 140 5.45 5.58 20.06
CA MET A 140 6.84 5.40 20.50
C MET A 140 6.85 4.19 21.46
N ARG A 141 7.47 3.10 21.02
CA ARG A 141 7.81 2.02 21.94
C ARG A 141 9.02 2.48 22.73
N GLU A 142 8.88 2.59 24.05
CA GLU A 142 9.92 3.05 24.97
C GLU A 142 11.27 2.37 24.65
N ALA A 143 12.29 3.22 24.50
CA ALA A 143 13.62 2.87 24.03
C ALA A 143 14.49 2.21 25.11
N ASN A 144 13.99 1.16 25.80
CA ASN A 144 14.77 0.56 26.89
C ASN A 144 15.02 -0.95 26.84
N GLU A 145 14.71 -1.66 25.76
CA GLU A 145 15.22 -3.02 25.59
C GLU A 145 15.15 -3.40 24.11
N TYR A 146 16.31 -3.72 23.51
CA TYR A 146 16.58 -4.06 22.10
C TYR A 146 17.05 -2.91 21.18
N GLN A 147 18.37 -2.77 21.06
CA GLN A 147 19.05 -2.20 19.89
C GLN A 147 18.97 -3.14 18.68
N GLY A 148 17.77 -3.47 18.23
CA GLY A 148 17.53 -4.21 16.99
C GLY A 148 17.16 -3.27 15.86
N ILE A 149 17.69 -3.48 14.66
CA ILE A 149 17.19 -2.79 13.46
C ILE A 149 15.73 -3.22 13.24
N PRO A 150 14.75 -2.31 13.27
CA PRO A 150 13.35 -2.66 13.13
C PRO A 150 13.03 -2.98 11.66
N ILE A 151 13.05 -4.27 11.31
CA ILE A 151 12.65 -4.73 9.98
C ILE A 151 11.17 -5.09 10.01
N ASN A 152 10.40 -4.47 9.11
CA ASN A 152 8.99 -4.81 8.93
C ASN A 152 8.84 -6.05 8.06
N ILE A 153 8.89 -7.21 8.72
CA ILE A 153 8.76 -8.52 8.09
C ILE A 153 7.44 -8.63 7.32
N GLY A 154 6.36 -8.01 7.80
CA GLY A 154 5.06 -8.01 7.12
C GLY A 154 5.12 -7.36 5.74
N LEU A 155 5.65 -6.13 5.65
CA LEU A 155 5.82 -5.42 4.38
C LEU A 155 6.83 -6.12 3.46
N LEU A 156 7.92 -6.65 4.02
CA LEU A 156 8.93 -7.39 3.27
C LEU A 156 8.32 -8.63 2.60
N THR A 157 7.69 -9.48 3.39
CA THR A 157 7.08 -10.72 2.93
C THR A 157 5.95 -10.45 1.94
N PHE A 158 5.07 -9.48 2.23
CA PHE A 158 3.98 -9.13 1.33
C PHE A 158 4.48 -8.52 0.02
N GLY A 159 5.51 -7.66 0.07
CA GLY A 159 6.17 -7.11 -1.11
C GLY A 159 6.76 -8.20 -2.00
N LEU A 160 7.46 -9.18 -1.41
CA LEU A 160 8.01 -10.32 -2.14
C LEU A 160 6.91 -11.15 -2.79
N PHE A 161 5.82 -11.43 -2.07
CA PHE A 161 4.65 -12.13 -2.63
C PHE A 161 4.08 -11.39 -3.85
N CYS A 162 3.93 -10.06 -3.78
CA CYS A 162 3.46 -9.27 -4.93
C CYS A 162 4.38 -9.41 -6.15
N ILE A 163 5.70 -9.39 -5.96
CA ILE A 163 6.66 -9.63 -7.06
C ILE A 163 6.48 -11.04 -7.63
N CYS A 164 6.39 -12.08 -6.79
CA CYS A 164 6.19 -13.45 -7.25
C CYS A 164 4.88 -13.60 -8.04
N PHE A 165 3.77 -13.09 -7.51
CA PHE A 165 2.49 -13.12 -8.22
C PHE A 165 2.51 -12.32 -9.52
N SER A 166 3.27 -11.22 -9.60
CA SER A 166 3.44 -10.49 -10.87
C SER A 166 3.98 -11.41 -11.96
N LEU A 167 4.99 -12.23 -11.64
CA LEU A 167 5.58 -13.17 -12.60
C LEU A 167 4.59 -14.25 -13.02
N VAL A 168 3.81 -14.78 -12.07
CA VAL A 168 2.74 -15.76 -12.36
C VAL A 168 1.69 -15.15 -13.30
N PHE A 169 1.28 -13.90 -13.06
CA PHE A 169 0.29 -13.22 -13.89
C PHE A 169 0.83 -12.90 -15.28
N GLU A 170 2.11 -12.53 -15.39
CA GLU A 170 2.79 -12.31 -16.66
C GLU A 170 2.90 -13.61 -17.47
N TYR A 171 3.29 -14.71 -16.82
CA TYR A 171 3.32 -16.04 -17.44
C TYR A 171 1.93 -16.48 -17.92
N GLY A 172 0.89 -16.30 -17.11
CA GLY A 172 -0.49 -16.58 -17.50
C GLY A 172 -0.95 -15.75 -18.70
N ALA A 173 -0.56 -14.47 -18.76
CA ALA A 173 -0.86 -13.61 -19.91
C ALA A 173 -0.15 -14.09 -21.19
N LEU A 174 1.07 -14.59 -21.08
CA LEU A 174 1.81 -15.17 -22.22
C LEU A 174 1.15 -16.47 -22.70
N LEU A 175 0.72 -17.34 -21.80
CA LEU A 175 -0.02 -18.56 -22.15
C LEU A 175 -1.35 -18.24 -22.84
N GLN A 176 -2.10 -17.25 -22.36
CA GLN A 176 -3.33 -16.79 -23.02
C GLN A 176 -3.04 -16.33 -24.45
N LYS A 177 -1.98 -15.54 -24.64
CA LYS A 177 -1.58 -15.07 -25.97
C LYS A 177 -1.21 -16.24 -26.90
N LEU A 178 -0.42 -17.19 -26.42
CA LEU A 178 0.01 -18.34 -27.23
C LEU A 178 -1.19 -19.20 -27.63
N SER A 179 -2.14 -19.43 -26.72
CA SER A 179 -3.35 -20.19 -27.02
C SER A 179 -4.21 -19.51 -28.09
N ASP A 180 -4.31 -18.17 -28.07
CA ASP A 180 -5.11 -17.39 -29.02
C ASP A 180 -4.47 -17.36 -30.43
N GLU A 181 -3.14 -17.42 -30.51
CA GLU A 181 -2.40 -17.49 -31.78
C GLU A 181 -2.35 -18.90 -32.40
N THR A 182 -2.71 -19.95 -31.65
CA THR A 182 -2.68 -21.36 -32.12
C THR A 182 -4.03 -21.92 -32.62
N VAL A 183 -5.09 -21.11 -32.67
CA VAL A 183 -6.41 -21.51 -33.18
C VAL A 183 -6.61 -21.05 -34.62
#